data_AF-A0A151QW92-F1
#
_entry.id   AF-A0A151QW92-F1
#
_cell.length_a   1.000
_cell.length_b   1.000
_cell.length_c   1.000
_cell.angle_alpha   90.00
_cell.angle_beta   90.00
_cell.angle_gamma   90.00
#
_symmetry.space_group_name_H-M   'P 1'
#
loop_
_entity.id
_entity.type
_entity.pdbx_description
1 polymer ?
#
loop_
_entity_poly.entity_id
_entity_poly.type
_entity_poly.pdbx_seq_one_letter_code
_entity_poly.pdbx_strand_id
1 'polypeptide(L)' 'MLKHFGKTLADLKPHNILIYDYPGKSSQPEGMILLNVQIGSVGRNTMFIVPPSKANFNMLLGREWIHGMGAVPLTVH' A
#
# COMPACT_ATOMS: atom_id res chain seq x y z
N MET A 1 2.83 -0.55 -12.40
CA MET A 1 1.83 -0.12 -11.40
C MET A 1 1.87 1.39 -11.17
N LEU A 2 2.99 2.01 -10.75
CA LEU A 2 3.09 3.47 -10.51
C LEU A 2 2.53 4.36 -11.63
N LYS A 3 2.81 4.03 -12.90
CA LYS A 3 2.31 4.77 -14.06
C LYS A 3 0.77 4.85 -14.13
N HIS A 4 0.04 3.85 -13.64
CA HIS A 4 -1.44 3.89 -13.59
C HIS A 4 -1.96 4.94 -12.62
N PHE A 5 -1.16 5.35 -11.64
CA PHE A 5 -1.47 6.42 -10.70
C PHE A 5 -0.89 7.77 -11.14
N GLY A 6 -0.34 7.87 -12.37
CA GLY A 6 0.37 9.06 -12.84
C GLY A 6 1.66 9.32 -12.06
N LYS A 7 2.29 8.27 -11.53
CA LYS A 7 3.50 8.34 -10.69
C LYS A 7 4.69 7.63 -11.32
N THR A 8 5.87 8.06 -10.91
CA THR A 8 7.18 7.56 -11.36
C THR A 8 8.02 7.11 -10.17
N LEU A 9 9.18 6.48 -10.43
CA LEU A 9 10.12 6.13 -9.37
C LEU A 9 10.68 7.35 -8.63
N ALA A 10 10.73 8.52 -9.30
CA ALA A 10 11.19 9.77 -8.68
C ALA A 10 10.20 10.32 -7.63
N ASP A 11 8.94 9.88 -7.66
CA ASP A 11 7.93 10.24 -6.65
C ASP A 11 8.07 9.40 -5.37
N LEU A 12 8.91 8.37 -5.36
CA LEU A 12 9.14 7.53 -4.20
C LEU A 12 10.00 8.25 -3.16
N LYS A 13 9.53 8.24 -1.92
CA LYS A 13 10.30 8.72 -0.78
C LYS A 13 11.14 7.59 -0.20
N PRO A 14 12.44 7.81 0.05
CA PRO A 14 13.27 6.80 0.69
C PRO A 14 12.74 6.53 2.10
N HIS A 15 12.80 5.26 2.51
CA HIS A 15 12.42 4.87 3.86
C HIS A 15 13.23 3.66 4.33
N ASN A 16 13.56 3.64 5.61
CA ASN A 16 14.45 2.63 6.20
C ASN A 16 13.67 1.59 7.00
N ILE A 17 12.68 0.98 6.36
CA ILE A 17 11.91 -0.12 6.94
C ILE A 17 12.29 -1.42 6.25
N LEU A 18 12.19 -2.52 6.99
CA LEU A 18 12.31 -3.86 6.45
C LEU A 18 10.92 -4.47 6.32
N ILE A 19 10.66 -5.10 5.18
CA ILE A 19 9.43 -5.85 4.94
C ILE A 19 9.79 -7.33 4.94
N TYR A 20 8.98 -8.14 5.62
CA TYR A 20 9.09 -9.59 5.62
C TYR A 20 7.93 -10.17 4.80
N ASP A 21 8.25 -11.08 3.89
CA ASP A 21 7.24 -11.87 3.18
C ASP A 21 6.74 -13.04 4.04
N TYR A 22 5.79 -13.82 3.52
CA TYR A 22 5.21 -14.96 4.24
C TYR A 22 6.27 -16.01 4.66
N PRO A 23 7.23 -16.40 3.79
CA PRO A 23 8.37 -17.21 4.19
C PRO A 23 9.36 -16.56 5.18
N GLY A 24 9.17 -15.28 5.55
CA GLY A 24 10.05 -14.55 6.46
C GLY A 24 11.30 -13.97 5.80
N LYS A 25 11.37 -13.92 4.47
CA LYS A 25 12.46 -13.25 3.76
C LYS A 25 12.29 -11.74 3.89
N SER A 26 13.33 -11.08 4.39
CA SER A 26 13.38 -9.63 4.49
C SER A 26 13.78 -8.98 3.17
N SER A 27 13.21 -7.81 2.87
CA SER A 27 13.65 -6.94 1.78
C SER A 27 13.49 -5.47 2.16
N GLN A 28 14.33 -4.62 1.57
CA GLN A 28 14.12 -3.17 1.60
C GLN A 28 13.10 -2.77 0.53
N PRO A 29 12.16 -1.85 0.84
CA PRO A 29 11.25 -1.31 -0.17
C PRO A 29 12.00 -0.49 -1.22
N GLU A 30 11.41 -0.36 -2.41
CA GLU A 30 11.83 0.64 -3.40
C GLU A 30 11.57 2.06 -2.90
N GLY A 31 10.59 2.22 -2.02
CA GLY A 31 10.29 3.46 -1.30
C GLY A 31 8.86 3.51 -0.82
N MET A 32 8.45 4.70 -0.38
CA MET A 32 7.08 5.01 -0.02
C MET A 32 6.44 5.95 -1.03
N ILE A 33 5.14 5.77 -1.26
CA ILE A 33 4.36 6.64 -2.12
C ILE A 33 3.07 7.09 -1.43
N LEU A 34 2.74 8.38 -1.56
CA LEU A 34 1.47 8.92 -1.09
C LEU A 34 0.44 8.84 -2.21
N LEU A 35 -0.64 8.09 -1.99
CA LEU A 35 -1.76 7.97 -2.92
C LEU A 35 -3.05 8.41 -2.23
N ASN A 36 -3.92 9.10 -2.95
CA ASN A 36 -5.28 9.35 -2.48
C ASN A 36 -6.15 8.12 -2.79
N VAL A 37 -6.64 7.46 -1.74
CA VAL A 37 -7.51 6.28 -1.84
C VAL A 37 -8.94 6.72 -1.61
N GLN A 38 -9.80 6.46 -2.59
CA GLN A 38 -11.23 6.76 -2.54
C GLN A 38 -12.03 5.47 -2.36
N ILE A 39 -12.87 5.41 -1.33
CA ILE A 39 -13.84 4.33 -1.13
C ILE A 39 -15.22 4.96 -0.89
N GLY A 40 -16.15 4.71 -1.81
CA GLY A 40 -17.46 5.36 -1.78
C GLY A 40 -17.31 6.88 -1.85
N SER A 41 -17.83 7.58 -0.83
CA SER A 41 -17.73 9.04 -0.69
C SER A 41 -16.53 9.51 0.14
N VAL A 42 -15.69 8.60 0.64
CA VAL A 42 -14.59 8.93 1.56
C VAL A 42 -13.24 8.82 0.85
N GLY A 43 -12.50 9.93 0.85
CA GLY A 43 -11.15 10.03 0.32
C GLY A 43 -10.11 10.19 1.41
N ARG A 44 -9.02 9.41 1.36
CA ARG A 44 -7.91 9.53 2.31
C ARG A 44 -6.55 9.41 1.64
N ASN A 45 -5.68 10.38 1.93
CA ASN A 45 -4.26 10.29 1.58
C ASN A 45 -3.60 9.19 2.41
N THR A 46 -3.05 8.20 1.73
CA THR A 46 -2.55 6.97 2.32
C THR A 46 -1.14 6.71 1.82
N MET A 47 -0.22 6.48 2.76
CA MET A 47 1.15 6.12 2.44
C MET A 47 1.23 4.62 2.16
N PHE A 48 1.74 4.25 0.99
CA PHE A 48 1.99 2.87 0.60
C PHE A 48 3.48 2.60 0.59
N ILE A 49 3.84 1.39 0.98
CA ILE A 49 5.19 0.86 0.85
C ILE A 49 5.25 0.09 -0.47
N VAL A 50 6.23 0.40 -1.31
CA VAL A 50 6.42 -0.27 -2.61
C VAL A 50 7.47 -1.37 -2.45
N PRO A 51 7.08 -2.66 -2.46
CA PRO A 51 8.04 -3.75 -2.36
C PRO A 51 8.82 -3.91 -3.68
N PRO A 52 10.05 -4.44 -3.64
CA PRO A 52 10.90 -4.64 -4.82
C PRO A 52 10.44 -5.79 -5.74
N SER A 53 9.46 -6.58 -5.30
CA SER A 53 8.95 -7.73 -6.05
C SER A 53 7.59 -7.45 -6.68
N LYS A 54 7.37 -8.02 -7.87
CA LYS A 54 6.05 -8.05 -8.51
C LYS A 54 5.12 -8.97 -7.69
N ALA A 55 4.31 -8.38 -6.82
CA ALA A 55 3.28 -9.11 -6.09
C ALA A 55 2.13 -9.52 -7.03
N ASN A 56 1.44 -10.61 -6.69
CA ASN A 56 0.19 -11.01 -7.36
C ASN A 56 -1.00 -10.08 -7.03
N PHE A 57 -0.77 -9.06 -6.19
CA PHE A 57 -1.75 -8.08 -5.77
C PHE A 57 -1.30 -6.69 -6.18
N ASN A 58 -2.26 -5.83 -6.53
CA ASN A 58 -1.96 -4.45 -6.92
C ASN A 58 -1.72 -3.54 -5.71
N MET A 59 -2.56 -3.65 -4.67
CA MET A 59 -2.50 -2.83 -3.46
C MET A 59 -3.03 -3.65 -2.28
N LEU A 60 -2.41 -3.51 -1.11
CA LEU A 60 -2.84 -4.15 0.13
C LEU A 60 -3.16 -3.07 1.16
N LEU A 61 -4.36 -3.14 1.73
CA LEU A 61 -4.80 -2.26 2.81
C LEU A 61 -4.86 -3.08 4.10
N GLY A 62 -3.99 -2.72 5.04
CA GLY A 62 -3.92 -3.40 6.33
C GLY A 62 -5.10 -3.05 7.24
N ARG A 63 -5.19 -3.80 8.34
CA ARG A 63 -6.18 -3.61 9.41
C ARG A 63 -6.26 -2.17 9.91
N GLU A 64 -5.12 -1.54 10.20
CA GLU A 64 -5.06 -0.16 10.69
C GLU A 64 -5.73 0.84 9.76
N TRP A 65 -5.54 0.65 8.45
CA TRP A 65 -6.18 1.51 7.47
C TRP A 65 -7.70 1.29 7.45
N ILE A 66 -8.14 0.02 7.43
CA ILE A 66 -9.57 -0.35 7.43
C ILE A 66 -10.27 0.19 8.68
N HIS A 67 -9.68 -0.02 9.86
CA HIS A 67 -10.19 0.51 11.13
C HIS A 67 -10.23 2.03 11.13
N GLY A 68 -9.17 2.68 10.65
CA GLY A 68 -9.11 4.14 10.54
C GLY A 68 -10.16 4.74 9.60
N MET A 69 -10.75 3.94 8.71
CA MET A 69 -11.83 4.34 7.81
C MET A 69 -13.23 4.05 8.37
N GLY A 70 -13.33 3.43 9.55
CA GLY A 70 -14.61 3.00 10.12
C GLY A 70 -15.30 1.91 9.29
N ALA A 71 -14.54 1.23 8.41
CA ALA A 71 -15.09 0.19 7.57
C ALA A 71 -15.40 -1.05 8.42
N VAL A 72 -16.65 -1.50 8.40
CA VAL A 72 -17.06 -2.77 9.00
C VAL A 72 -16.89 -3.85 7.93
N PRO A 73 -15.95 -4.79 8.08
CA PRO A 73 -15.77 -5.86 7.12
C PRO A 73 -17.01 -6.76 7.14
N LEU A 74 -17.73 -6.82 6.03
CA LEU A 74 -18.75 -7.84 5.79
C LEU A 74 -18.10 -8.95 4.97
N THR A 75 -17.85 -10.09 5.60
CA THR A 75 -17.56 -11.32 4.88
C THR A 75 -18.90 -11.92 4.47
N VAL A 76 -19.26 -11.82 3.19
CA VAL A 76 -20.26 -12.72 2.62
C VAL A 76 -19.57 -14.08 2.48
N HIS A 77 -20.07 -15.10 3.16
CA HIS A 77 -19.56 -16.46 3.05
C HIS A 77 -20.28 -17.22 1.95
#